data_AF-A0A9D9HCJ9-F1
#
_entry.id   AF-A0A9D9HCJ9-F1
#
_cell.length_a   1.000
_cell.length_b   1.000
_cell.length_c   1.000
_cell.angle_alpha   90.00
_cell.angle_beta   90.00
_cell.angle_gamma   90.00
#
_symmetry.space_group_name_H-M   'P 1'
#
loop_
_entity.id
_entity.type
_entity.pdbx_description
1 polymer ?
#
loop_
_entity_poly.entity_id
_entity_poly.type
_entity_poly.pdbx_seq_one_letter_code
_entity_poly.pdbx_strand_id
1 'polypeptide(L)'
;MEWQITMQRFVDILTDSGFKAEKEPFLQFFRACEIAMFDSDTKLLYEKDMITERDYYNIINTARKTGISAGMERGLQKGLQQGLQRGMESGLKKGREEEKVSIARAMKAKGISSQMIAELTGIPEDEIADL
;
A
#
# COMPACT_ATOMS: atom_id res chain seq x y z
N MET A 1 8.58 -27.74 42.02
CA MET A 1 7.58 -28.74 42.43
C MET A 1 6.64 -28.23 43.51
N GLU A 2 7.08 -27.49 44.53
CA GLU A 2 6.15 -26.98 45.58
C GLU A 2 5.12 -25.97 45.08
N TRP A 3 5.46 -25.14 44.09
CA TRP A 3 4.55 -24.10 43.58
C TRP A 3 3.35 -24.69 42.81
N GLN A 4 3.53 -25.76 42.02
CA GLN A 4 2.45 -26.44 41.31
C GLN A 4 1.47 -27.10 42.28
N ILE A 5 1.99 -27.74 43.34
CA ILE A 5 1.16 -28.32 44.41
C ILE A 5 0.37 -27.23 45.14
N THR A 6 1.01 -26.10 45.41
CA THR A 6 0.36 -24.94 46.05
C THR A 6 -0.71 -24.32 45.15
N MET A 7 -0.44 -24.22 43.85
CA MET A 7 -1.37 -23.67 42.87
C MET A 7 -2.57 -24.59 42.63
N GLN A 8 -2.34 -25.91 42.53
CA GLN A 8 -3.40 -26.90 42.45
C GLN A 8 -4.32 -26.82 43.66
N ARG A 9 -3.75 -26.81 44.88
CA ARG A 9 -4.53 -26.65 46.11
C ARG A 9 -5.38 -25.37 46.11
N PHE A 10 -4.83 -24.25 45.63
CA PHE A 10 -5.58 -23.00 45.57
C PHE A 10 -6.73 -23.06 44.56
N VAL A 11 -6.50 -23.64 43.38
CA VAL A 11 -7.55 -23.87 42.37
C VAL A 11 -8.64 -24.80 42.90
N ASP A 12 -8.26 -25.87 43.59
CA ASP A 12 -9.19 -26.83 44.22
C ASP A 12 -10.07 -26.13 45.26
N ILE A 13 -9.48 -25.35 46.18
CA ILE A 13 -10.21 -24.57 47.20
C ILE A 13 -11.28 -23.66 46.56
N LEU A 14 -10.91 -22.94 45.51
CA LEU A 14 -11.84 -22.05 44.82
C LEU A 14 -12.97 -22.85 44.16
N THR A 15 -12.63 -23.94 43.49
CA THR A 15 -13.61 -24.78 42.78
C THR A 15 -14.59 -25.45 43.76
N ASP A 16 -14.08 -26.02 44.85
CA ASP A 16 -14.87 -26.68 45.89
C ASP A 16 -15.76 -25.69 46.67
N SER A 17 -15.36 -24.43 46.77
CA SER A 17 -16.20 -23.37 47.36
C SER A 17 -17.39 -22.96 46.49
N GLY A 18 -17.48 -23.49 45.26
CA GLY A 18 -18.49 -23.10 44.26
C GLY A 18 -18.20 -21.76 43.59
N PHE A 19 -16.96 -21.26 43.68
CA PHE A 19 -16.56 -20.01 43.04
C PHE A 19 -16.69 -20.12 41.51
N LYS A 20 -17.41 -19.17 40.89
CA LYS A 20 -17.54 -19.08 39.44
C LYS A 20 -16.77 -17.88 38.92
N ALA A 21 -15.79 -18.14 38.07
CA ALA A 21 -15.03 -17.11 37.39
C ALA A 21 -15.87 -16.47 36.27
N GLU A 22 -16.73 -15.52 36.60
CA GLU A 22 -17.59 -14.86 35.60
C GLU A 22 -16.91 -13.65 34.94
N LYS A 23 -15.82 -13.13 35.55
CA LYS A 23 -15.08 -11.98 35.03
C LYS A 23 -13.79 -12.40 34.34
N GLU A 24 -13.46 -11.72 33.25
CA GLU A 24 -12.27 -11.99 32.43
C GLU A 24 -10.96 -12.11 33.20
N PRO A 25 -10.62 -11.27 34.20
CA PRO A 25 -9.37 -11.42 34.93
C PRO A 25 -9.25 -12.78 35.64
N PHE A 26 -10.34 -13.31 36.18
CA PHE A 26 -10.34 -14.62 36.83
C PHE A 26 -10.26 -15.75 35.80
N LEU A 27 -10.95 -15.62 34.66
CA LEU A 27 -10.83 -16.58 33.55
C LEU A 27 -9.39 -16.64 33.00
N GLN A 28 -8.72 -15.49 32.86
CA GLN A 28 -7.31 -15.44 32.47
C GLN A 28 -6.40 -16.11 33.51
N PHE A 29 -6.65 -15.87 34.79
CA PHE A 29 -5.92 -16.52 35.88
C PHE A 29 -6.07 -18.05 35.83
N PHE A 30 -7.29 -18.58 35.68
CA PHE A 30 -7.51 -20.03 35.59
C PHE A 30 -6.88 -20.64 34.34
N ARG A 31 -6.99 -19.98 33.17
CA ARG A 31 -6.27 -20.42 31.95
C ARG A 31 -4.76 -20.47 32.14
N ALA A 32 -4.18 -19.46 32.79
CA ALA A 32 -2.76 -19.46 33.09
C ALA A 32 -2.37 -20.60 34.05
N CYS A 33 -3.23 -20.88 35.03
CA CYS A 33 -3.04 -22.00 35.94
C CYS A 33 -3.08 -23.34 35.19
N GLU A 34 -4.06 -23.57 34.32
CA GLU A 34 -4.17 -24.78 33.51
C GLU A 34 -2.90 -25.02 32.69
N ILE A 35 -2.42 -24.00 31.95
CA ILE A 35 -1.21 -24.10 31.13
C ILE A 35 0.03 -24.43 32.00
N ALA A 36 0.12 -23.81 33.18
CA ALA A 36 1.21 -24.06 34.12
C ALA A 36 1.20 -25.47 34.74
N MET A 37 0.05 -26.16 34.67
CA MET A 37 -0.15 -27.53 35.16
C MET A 37 -0.08 -28.59 34.06
N PHE A 38 0.17 -28.21 32.79
CA PHE A 38 0.35 -29.17 31.71
C PHE A 38 1.50 -30.15 31.99
N ASP A 39 1.26 -31.42 31.67
CA ASP A 39 2.33 -32.41 31.54
C ASP A 39 3.20 -32.12 30.30
N SER A 40 4.30 -32.86 30.16
CA SER A 40 5.27 -32.64 29.09
C SER A 40 4.67 -32.76 27.69
N ASP A 41 3.78 -33.72 27.46
CA ASP A 41 3.24 -34.02 26.13
C ASP A 41 2.17 -32.99 25.76
N THR A 42 1.29 -32.66 26.71
CA THR A 42 0.30 -31.59 26.56
C THR A 42 0.97 -30.23 26.33
N LYS A 43 2.04 -29.93 27.07
CA LYS A 43 2.80 -28.69 26.89
C LYS A 43 3.43 -28.61 25.51
N LEU A 44 4.04 -29.70 25.03
CA LEU A 44 4.64 -29.75 23.71
C LEU A 44 3.60 -29.52 22.60
N LEU A 45 2.43 -30.14 22.72
CA LEU A 45 1.34 -29.96 21.77
C LEU A 45 0.84 -28.51 21.77
N TYR A 46 0.62 -27.94 22.95
CA TYR A 46 0.21 -26.55 23.10
C TYR A 46 1.22 -25.56 22.48
N GLU A 47 2.52 -25.77 22.70
CA GLU A 47 3.57 -24.93 22.11
C GLU A 47 3.59 -25.04 20.58
N LYS A 48 3.45 -26.25 20.05
CA LYS A 48 3.41 -26.50 18.60
C LYS A 48 2.21 -25.81 17.94
N ASP A 49 1.03 -25.90 18.55
CA ASP A 49 -0.18 -25.27 18.03
C ASP A 49 -0.04 -23.74 18.07
N MET A 50 0.49 -23.19 19.17
CA MET A 50 0.71 -21.75 19.31
C MET A 50 1.73 -21.23 18.28
N ILE A 51 2.80 -21.97 18.01
CA ILE A 51 3.77 -21.63 16.96
C ILE A 51 3.10 -21.64 15.59
N THR A 52 2.30 -22.67 15.31
CA THR A 52 1.60 -22.83 14.04
C THR A 52 0.66 -21.65 13.77
N GLU A 53 -0.18 -21.29 14.74
CA GLU A 53 -1.09 -20.14 14.64
C GLU A 53 -0.34 -18.81 14.45
N ARG A 54 0.74 -18.61 15.21
CA ARG A 54 1.59 -17.43 15.08
C ARG A 54 2.22 -17.33 13.69
N ASP A 55 2.70 -18.44 13.17
CA ASP A 55 3.36 -18.49 11.86
C ASP A 55 2.34 -18.23 10.74
N TYR A 56 1.13 -18.80 10.82
CA TYR A 56 0.03 -18.47 9.90
C TYR A 56 -0.32 -16.98 9.92
N TYR A 57 -0.48 -16.39 11.12
CA TYR A 57 -0.74 -14.97 11.27
C TYR A 57 0.39 -14.12 10.66
N ASN A 58 1.64 -14.51 10.89
CA ASN A 58 2.81 -13.81 10.35
C ASN A 58 2.89 -13.91 8.82
N ILE A 59 2.61 -15.08 8.25
CA ILE A 59 2.57 -15.31 6.80
C ILE A 59 1.53 -14.39 6.17
N ILE A 60 0.30 -14.40 6.68
CA ILE A 60 -0.80 -13.58 6.15
C ILE A 60 -0.49 -12.09 6.25
N ASN A 61 -0.01 -11.64 7.42
CA ASN A 61 0.31 -10.22 7.60
C ASN A 61 1.48 -9.76 6.75
N THR A 62 2.51 -10.58 6.62
CA THR A 62 3.67 -10.27 5.79
C THR A 62 3.24 -10.23 4.32
N ALA A 63 2.49 -11.22 3.83
CA ALA A 63 1.96 -11.23 2.48
C ALA A 63 1.11 -9.99 2.19
N ARG A 64 0.22 -9.60 3.11
CA ARG A 64 -0.60 -8.39 2.99
C ARG A 64 0.26 -7.11 2.94
N LYS A 65 1.19 -6.94 3.88
CA LYS A 65 2.07 -5.77 3.94
C LYS A 65 2.93 -5.65 2.68
N THR A 66 3.57 -6.74 2.28
CA THR A 66 4.41 -6.79 1.07
C THR A 66 3.58 -6.54 -0.19
N GLY A 67 2.38 -7.12 -0.28
CA GLY A 67 1.48 -6.91 -1.41
C GLY A 67 1.04 -5.45 -1.56
N ILE A 68 0.66 -4.79 -0.45
CA ILE A 68 0.30 -3.36 -0.44
C ILE A 68 1.49 -2.51 -0.85
N SER A 69 2.67 -2.75 -0.25
CA SER A 69 3.89 -1.98 -0.56
C SER A 69 4.27 -2.11 -2.04
N ALA A 70 4.34 -3.33 -2.56
CA ALA A 70 4.68 -3.58 -3.96
C ALA A 70 3.63 -3.02 -4.93
N GLY A 71 2.34 -3.10 -4.56
CA GLY A 71 1.24 -2.51 -5.34
C GLY A 71 1.35 -0.99 -5.42
N MET A 72 1.63 -0.33 -4.30
CA MET A 72 1.79 1.12 -4.24
C MET A 72 3.02 1.60 -5.00
N GLU A 73 4.16 0.95 -4.84
CA GLU A 73 5.39 1.28 -5.56
C GLU A 73 5.21 1.15 -7.08
N ARG A 74 4.66 0.01 -7.54
CA ARG A 74 4.37 -0.20 -8.97
C ARG A 74 3.36 0.80 -9.51
N GLY A 75 2.31 1.11 -8.73
CA GLY A 75 1.29 2.09 -9.10
C GLY A 75 1.89 3.48 -9.27
N LEU A 76 2.72 3.91 -8.32
CA LEU A 76 3.38 5.21 -8.35
C LEU A 76 4.37 5.32 -9.51
N GLN A 77 5.22 4.31 -9.72
CA GLN A 77 6.17 4.30 -10.83
C GLN A 77 5.47 4.36 -12.19
N LYS A 78 4.44 3.52 -12.40
CA LYS A 78 3.67 3.53 -13.65
C LYS A 78 2.96 4.87 -13.86
N GLY A 79 2.32 5.40 -12.82
CA GLY A 79 1.62 6.68 -12.88
C GLY A 79 2.56 7.84 -13.21
N LEU A 80 3.73 7.89 -12.57
CA LEU A 80 4.74 8.93 -12.82
C LEU A 80 5.30 8.84 -14.24
N GLN A 81 5.66 7.63 -14.69
CA GLN A 81 6.20 7.42 -16.04
C GLN A 81 5.19 7.83 -17.13
N GLN A 82 3.94 7.40 -16.99
CA GLN A 82 2.87 7.76 -17.93
C GLN A 82 2.58 9.27 -17.90
N GLY A 83 2.53 9.86 -16.70
CA GLY A 83 2.32 11.30 -16.54
C GLY A 83 3.43 12.13 -17.19
N LEU A 84 4.69 11.75 -16.95
CA LEU A 84 5.86 12.43 -17.51
C LEU A 84 5.89 12.32 -19.03
N GLN A 85 5.66 11.12 -19.58
CA GLN A 85 5.66 10.91 -21.01
C GLN A 85 4.57 11.74 -21.71
N ARG A 86 3.33 11.68 -21.21
CA ARG A 86 2.22 12.48 -21.76
C ARG A 86 2.47 13.97 -21.64
N GLY A 87 3.01 14.41 -20.50
CA GLY A 87 3.35 15.81 -20.27
C GLY A 87 4.43 16.31 -21.23
N MET A 88 5.47 15.51 -21.45
CA MET A 88 6.57 15.83 -22.36
C MET A 88 6.11 15.86 -23.83
N GLU A 89 5.33 14.86 -24.27
CA GLU A 89 4.78 14.82 -25.63
C GLU A 89 3.84 16.00 -25.90
N SER A 90 2.93 16.29 -24.97
CA SER A 90 2.01 17.42 -25.09
C SER A 90 2.75 18.76 -25.07
N GLY A 91 3.74 18.93 -24.17
CA GLY A 91 4.56 20.13 -24.08
C GLY A 91 5.38 20.37 -25.34
N LEU A 92 6.03 19.33 -25.89
CA LEU A 92 6.80 19.42 -27.13
C LEU A 92 5.92 19.77 -28.33
N LYS A 93 4.73 19.16 -28.43
CA LYS A 93 3.79 19.44 -29.52
C LYS A 93 3.31 20.90 -29.46
N LYS A 94 2.87 21.35 -28.29
CA LYS A 94 2.42 22.73 -28.07
C LYS A 94 3.53 23.73 -28.34
N GLY A 95 4.76 23.46 -27.87
CA GLY A 95 5.92 24.32 -28.13
C GLY A 95 6.25 24.43 -29.63
N ARG A 96 6.20 23.32 -30.38
CA ARG A 96 6.41 23.34 -31.84
C ARG A 96 5.31 24.11 -32.58
N GLU A 97 4.05 23.98 -32.17
CA GLU A 97 2.94 24.74 -32.75
C GLU A 97 3.08 26.24 -32.45
N GLU A 98 3.39 26.61 -31.21
CA GLU A 98 3.65 28.01 -30.81
C GLU A 98 4.85 28.62 -31.55
N GLU A 99 5.93 27.86 -31.72
CA GLU A 99 7.10 28.30 -32.49
C GLU A 99 6.77 28.52 -33.97
N LYS A 100 6.03 27.59 -34.60
CA LYS A 100 5.56 27.74 -35.99
C LYS A 100 4.73 29.02 -36.18
N VAL A 101 3.79 29.27 -35.27
CA VAL A 101 2.94 30.48 -35.30
C VAL A 101 3.78 31.74 -35.10
N SER A 102 4.74 31.72 -34.18
CA SER A 102 5.66 32.86 -33.95
C SER A 102 6.49 33.18 -35.20
N ILE A 103 7.01 32.17 -35.89
CA ILE A 103 7.75 32.32 -37.14
C ILE A 103 6.85 32.90 -38.24
N ALA A 104 5.63 32.39 -38.38
CA ALA A 104 4.67 32.90 -39.37
C ALA A 104 4.33 34.39 -39.15
N ARG A 105 4.11 34.81 -37.90
CA ARG A 105 3.93 36.24 -37.55
C ARG A 105 5.15 37.08 -37.93
N ALA A 106 6.35 36.59 -37.64
CA ALA A 106 7.58 37.30 -37.99
C ALA A 106 7.78 37.43 -39.52
N MET A 107 7.39 36.42 -40.30
CA MET A 107 7.41 36.45 -41.76
C MET A 107 6.39 37.46 -42.31
N LYS A 108 5.16 37.48 -41.78
CA LYS A 108 4.11 38.43 -42.15
C LYS A 108 4.54 39.87 -41.87
N ALA A 109 5.13 40.13 -40.69
CA ALA A 109 5.66 41.44 -40.33
C ALA A 109 6.79 41.93 -41.27
N LYS A 110 7.51 41.01 -41.92
CA LYS A 110 8.53 41.32 -42.93
C LYS A 110 7.96 41.51 -44.35
N GLY A 111 6.64 41.44 -44.53
CA GLY A 111 5.97 41.65 -45.81
C GLY A 111 6.03 40.44 -46.76
N ILE A 112 6.29 39.24 -46.25
CA ILE A 112 6.17 38.00 -47.03
C ILE A 112 4.69 37.70 -47.29
N SER A 113 4.33 37.27 -48.50
CA SER A 113 2.94 36.97 -48.85
C SER A 113 2.39 35.78 -48.07
N SER A 114 1.10 35.82 -47.72
CA SER A 114 0.42 34.75 -46.99
C SER A 114 0.56 33.39 -47.67
N GLN A 115 0.56 33.36 -49.00
CA GLN A 115 0.73 32.16 -49.82
C GLN A 115 2.10 31.50 -49.61
N MET A 116 3.16 32.30 -49.56
CA MET A 116 4.50 31.78 -49.34
C MET A 116 4.73 31.39 -47.87
N ILE A 117 4.09 32.09 -46.92
CA ILE A 117 4.11 31.69 -45.50
C ILE A 117 3.40 30.35 -45.31
N ALA A 118 2.28 30.13 -45.99
CA ALA A 118 1.54 28.87 -45.93
C ALA A 118 2.39 27.70 -46.46
N GLU A 119 3.07 27.88 -47.60
CA GLU A 119 4.00 26.87 -48.13
C GLU A 119 5.16 26.56 -47.17
N LEU A 120 5.74 27.57 -46.51
CA LEU A 120 6.93 27.41 -45.67
C LEU A 120 6.62 26.87 -44.26
N THR A 121 5.47 27.23 -43.69
CA THR A 121 5.12 26.90 -42.29
C THR A 121 4.11 25.76 -42.18
N GLY A 122 3.39 25.47 -43.26
CA GLY A 122 2.29 24.50 -43.30
C GLY A 122 1.04 24.95 -42.55
N ILE A 123 0.96 26.23 -42.19
CA ILE A 123 -0.26 26.86 -41.63
C ILE A 123 -1.15 27.26 -42.81
N PRO A 124 -2.46 26.99 -42.79
CA PRO A 124 -3.33 27.33 -43.90
C PRO A 124 -3.47 28.87 -44.03
N GLU A 125 -3.67 29.35 -45.27
CA GLU A 125 -3.64 30.79 -45.58
C GLU A 125 -4.69 31.61 -44.82
N ASP A 126 -5.84 31.00 -44.53
CA ASP A 126 -6.92 31.58 -43.75
C ASP A 126 -6.49 31.86 -42.31
N GLU A 127 -5.84 30.91 -41.64
CA GLU A 127 -5.26 31.12 -40.32
C GLU A 127 -4.16 32.19 -40.35
N ILE A 128 -3.34 32.25 -41.41
CA ILE A 128 -2.29 33.28 -41.56
C ILE A 128 -2.87 34.69 -41.76
N ALA A 129 -4.03 34.81 -42.42
CA ALA A 129 -4.71 36.09 -42.58
C ALA A 129 -5.09 36.70 -41.22
N ASP A 130 -5.45 35.85 -40.26
CA ASP A 130 -5.85 36.20 -38.90
C ASP A 130 -4.69 36.33 -37.89
N LEU A 131 -3.47 35.91 -38.25
CA LEU A 131 -2.25 36.02 -37.40
C LEU A 131 -1.64 37.42 -37.29
#